data_AF-A0AAE1JZB7-F1
#
_entry.id   AF-A0AAE1JZB7-F1
#
_cell.length_a   1.000
_cell.length_b   1.000
_cell.length_c   1.000
_cell.angle_alpha   90.00
_cell.angle_beta   90.00
_cell.angle_gamma   90.00
#
_symmetry.space_group_name_H-M   'P 1'
#
loop_
_entity.id
_entity.type
_entity.pdbx_description
1 polymer ?
#
loop_
_entity_poly.entity_id
_entity_poly.type
_entity_poly.pdbx_seq_one_letter_code
_entity_poly.pdbx_strand_id
1 'polypeptide(L)'
;MQNNNYMCLTAHWIDDDWILQKRILNFCEIKDHRGESIAKQIEDCLFQWGIEKVFTITVDNASANDSAITILKKRFKSWDGFAMVYDGEFLQMRCAAHILNLVVSEGLKEMNKSIELIRHAVKYVKSSPSRKRRFIMLAERERVESKSLLTLDCPTRWNSTYLMLESAVKFVKVFTRMEEEDEEYKQYFKKKVKKATSRDSFILIDDREGVDDEFDDITSRRIVESTILPPSAYDWSAANEFLGFLKLFYNMTLKFSGSNYVTSNTCFQHIVSIQTSLESNASSSYSILNDMSRRMLSKFNKYWGAAEKMNPLLVVAVILDPRYKLTYVKVAFADIFHEPTQCEAMLRKITSLLYRLYDHYLATIHVGESSSQPTSEQGDNVELELEGDNVGDATYQKFLAQADAENNVEKISEVDEYLRAELVGYRDSKFDLLAWWKVNACKYKVLSLIARDMLAVPVSTVSSESAFSTGGRVLDAFRSSLSSKMAEALICAQNWLSVKPPNFNDFDCDNFDETEAIVIEADAAVGDESEA
;
A
#
# COMPACT_ATOMS: atom_id res chain seq x y z
N MET A 1 -10.21 -23.85 -12.35
CA MET A 1 -10.63 -22.49 -11.99
C MET A 1 -11.45 -21.94 -13.15
N GLN A 2 -12.68 -21.51 -12.93
CA GLN A 2 -13.24 -20.49 -13.82
C GLN A 2 -12.43 -19.22 -13.52
N ASN A 3 -11.73 -18.66 -14.51
CA ASN A 3 -10.99 -17.40 -14.41
C ASN A 3 -11.99 -16.24 -14.29
N ASN A 4 -12.68 -16.15 -13.16
CA ASN A 4 -13.62 -15.07 -12.90
C ASN A 4 -12.86 -13.94 -12.20
N ASN A 5 -12.90 -12.75 -12.78
CA ASN A 5 -12.28 -11.57 -12.19
C ASN A 5 -13.22 -10.99 -11.14
N TYR A 6 -12.70 -10.62 -9.97
CA TYR A 6 -13.50 -10.02 -8.91
C TYR A 6 -13.03 -8.61 -8.59
N MET A 7 -13.97 -7.77 -8.16
CA MET A 7 -13.71 -6.43 -7.65
C MET A 7 -14.30 -6.31 -6.24
N CYS A 8 -13.54 -5.74 -5.33
CA CYS A 8 -13.97 -5.45 -3.96
C CYS A 8 -13.93 -3.93 -3.74
N LEU A 9 -15.06 -3.35 -3.34
CA LEU A 9 -15.15 -1.95 -2.95
C LEU A 9 -15.27 -1.87 -1.42
N THR A 10 -14.37 -1.11 -0.80
CA THR A 10 -14.34 -0.90 0.66
C THR A 10 -14.41 0.59 0.96
N ALA A 11 -15.35 0.99 1.80
CA ALA A 11 -15.44 2.34 2.34
C ALA A 11 -14.55 2.49 3.57
N HIS A 12 -13.87 3.64 3.65
CA HIS A 12 -13.05 4.04 4.78
C HIS A 12 -13.49 5.43 5.24
N TRP A 13 -13.76 5.58 6.53
CA TRP A 13 -14.11 6.87 7.14
C TRP A 13 -13.71 6.86 8.61
N ILE A 14 -13.66 8.03 9.24
CA ILE A 14 -13.55 8.15 10.70
C ILE A 14 -14.91 8.62 11.21
N ASP A 15 -15.49 7.89 12.15
CA ASP A 15 -16.81 8.21 12.72
C ASP A 15 -16.75 9.36 13.76
N ASP A 16 -17.90 9.72 14.31
CA ASP A 16 -18.02 10.81 15.30
C ASP A 16 -17.28 10.48 16.61
N ASP A 17 -17.00 9.20 16.87
CA ASP A 17 -16.21 8.75 18.00
C ASP A 17 -14.70 8.76 17.73
N TRP A 18 -14.28 9.22 16.55
CA TRP A 18 -12.90 9.21 16.07
C TRP A 18 -12.33 7.79 15.94
N ILE A 19 -13.19 6.83 15.60
CA ILE A 19 -12.78 5.46 15.29
C ILE A 19 -12.69 5.31 13.78
N LEU A 20 -11.55 4.79 13.31
CA LEU A 20 -11.37 4.44 11.91
C LEU A 20 -12.28 3.26 11.56
N GLN A 21 -13.25 3.51 10.70
CA GLN A 21 -14.15 2.53 10.14
C GLN A 21 -13.67 2.07 8.77
N LYS A 22 -13.86 0.78 8.53
CA LYS A 22 -13.55 0.12 7.27
C LYS A 22 -14.62 -0.92 7.00
N ARG A 23 -15.38 -0.75 5.92
CA ARG A 23 -16.49 -1.65 5.57
C ARG A 23 -16.51 -2.00 4.10
N ILE A 24 -16.64 -3.29 3.80
CA ILE A 24 -16.80 -3.78 2.43
C ILE A 24 -18.21 -3.41 1.97
N LEU A 25 -18.31 -2.58 0.95
CA LEU A 25 -19.58 -2.16 0.34
C LEU A 25 -20.08 -3.19 -0.67
N ASN A 26 -19.15 -3.78 -1.43
CA ASN A 26 -19.47 -4.67 -2.53
C ASN A 26 -18.30 -5.63 -2.83
N PHE A 27 -18.64 -6.86 -3.19
CA PHE A 27 -17.72 -7.86 -3.70
C PHE A 27 -18.39 -8.52 -4.92
N CYS A 28 -17.99 -8.12 -6.12
CA CYS A 28 -18.68 -8.54 -7.33
C CYS A 28 -17.73 -9.11 -8.39
N GLU A 29 -18.27 -9.99 -9.23
CA GLU A 29 -17.58 -10.46 -10.43
C GLU A 29 -17.65 -9.40 -11.53
N ILE A 30 -16.51 -9.10 -12.15
CA ILE A 30 -16.40 -8.19 -13.29
C ILE A 30 -16.13 -8.96 -14.57
N LYS A 31 -16.86 -8.59 -15.63
CA LYS A 31 -16.78 -9.28 -16.93
C LYS A 31 -15.48 -9.01 -17.67
N ASP A 32 -14.90 -7.84 -17.45
CA ASP A 32 -13.66 -7.39 -18.05
C ASP A 32 -12.97 -6.35 -17.15
N HIS A 33 -11.69 -6.11 -17.43
CA HIS A 33 -10.86 -5.11 -16.73
C HIS A 33 -10.85 -3.76 -17.45
N ARG A 34 -11.93 -3.38 -18.14
CA ARG A 34 -12.00 -2.06 -18.80
C ARG A 34 -12.42 -0.99 -17.80
N GLY A 35 -11.82 0.19 -17.93
CA GLY A 35 -12.11 1.31 -17.03
C GLY A 35 -13.59 1.71 -16.98
N GLU A 36 -14.33 1.56 -18.09
CA GLU A 36 -15.77 1.83 -18.13
C GLU A 36 -16.59 0.86 -17.26
N SER A 37 -16.27 -0.43 -17.32
CA SER A 37 -16.91 -1.46 -16.50
C SER A 37 -16.64 -1.22 -15.02
N ILE A 38 -15.37 -0.92 -14.67
CA ILE A 38 -14.95 -0.61 -13.30
C ILE A 38 -15.68 0.64 -12.78
N ALA A 39 -15.68 1.73 -13.57
CA ALA A 39 -16.34 2.98 -13.19
C ALA A 39 -17.84 2.78 -12.95
N LYS A 40 -18.52 2.04 -13.84
CA LYS A 40 -19.94 1.73 -13.68
C LYS A 40 -20.22 0.96 -12.38
N GLN A 41 -19.43 -0.07 -12.08
CA GLN A 41 -19.64 -0.86 -10.87
C GLN A 41 -19.40 -0.04 -9.60
N ILE A 42 -18.42 0.86 -9.59
CA ILE A 42 -18.19 1.78 -8.48
C ILE A 42 -19.38 2.73 -8.31
N GLU A 43 -19.83 3.37 -9.39
CA GLU A 43 -20.98 4.29 -9.37
C GLU A 43 -22.27 3.61 -8.90
N ASP A 44 -22.61 2.45 -9.48
CA ASP A 44 -23.80 1.68 -9.12
C ASP A 44 -23.77 1.29 -7.63
N CYS A 45 -22.60 0.92 -7.11
CA CYS A 45 -22.42 0.60 -5.70
C CYS A 45 -22.63 1.82 -4.80
N LEU A 46 -21.98 2.95 -5.10
CA LEU A 46 -22.12 4.18 -4.32
C LEU A 46 -23.58 4.67 -4.30
N PHE A 47 -24.25 4.62 -5.45
CA PHE A 47 -25.67 4.97 -5.57
C PHE A 47 -26.57 4.08 -4.69
N GLN A 48 -26.36 2.75 -4.71
CA GLN A 48 -27.14 1.82 -3.88
C GLN A 48 -26.96 2.04 -2.38
N TRP A 49 -25.77 2.49 -1.97
CA TRP A 49 -25.47 2.83 -0.57
C TRP A 49 -25.89 4.25 -0.19
N GLY A 50 -26.37 5.07 -1.13
CA GLY A 50 -26.71 6.48 -0.88
C GLY A 50 -25.47 7.35 -0.59
N ILE A 51 -24.30 6.96 -1.10
CA ILE A 51 -23.05 7.71 -0.91
C ILE A 51 -22.94 8.76 -2.00
N GLU A 52 -23.15 10.02 -1.62
CA GLU A 52 -23.18 11.17 -2.54
C GLU A 52 -21.88 11.97 -2.54
N LYS A 53 -20.98 11.73 -1.57
CA LYS A 53 -19.72 12.46 -1.41
C LYS A 53 -18.55 11.50 -1.36
N VAL A 54 -17.58 11.70 -2.25
CA VAL A 54 -16.37 10.88 -2.32
C VAL A 54 -15.14 11.79 -2.32
N PHE A 55 -14.33 11.63 -1.27
CA PHE A 55 -13.11 12.41 -1.13
C PHE A 55 -11.96 11.86 -1.99
N THR A 56 -11.69 10.55 -1.92
CA THR A 56 -10.61 9.87 -2.63
C THR A 56 -10.95 8.40 -2.87
N ILE A 57 -10.44 7.82 -3.95
CA ILE A 57 -10.49 6.40 -4.29
C ILE A 57 -9.06 5.89 -4.44
N THR A 58 -8.68 4.90 -3.63
CA THR A 58 -7.37 4.25 -3.72
C THR A 58 -7.45 3.03 -4.62
N VAL A 59 -6.60 2.99 -5.65
CA VAL A 59 -6.56 1.94 -6.68
C VAL A 59 -5.11 1.50 -6.92
N ASP A 60 -4.91 0.32 -7.51
CA ASP A 60 -3.58 -0.08 -8.01
C ASP A 60 -3.11 0.80 -9.19
N ASN A 61 -1.97 0.47 -9.78
CA ASN A 61 -1.40 1.26 -10.88
C ASN A 61 -1.78 0.79 -12.28
N ALA A 62 -2.80 -0.07 -12.43
CA ALA A 62 -3.27 -0.49 -13.74
C ALA A 62 -3.86 0.70 -14.51
N SER A 63 -3.56 0.79 -15.81
CA SER A 63 -4.05 1.86 -16.69
C SER A 63 -5.59 1.89 -16.82
N ALA A 64 -6.24 0.74 -16.62
CA ALA A 64 -7.70 0.64 -16.55
C ALA A 64 -8.29 1.51 -15.43
N ASN A 65 -7.60 1.62 -14.29
CA ASN A 65 -8.04 2.43 -13.16
C ASN A 65 -7.91 3.93 -13.44
N ASP A 66 -6.89 4.36 -14.18
CA ASP A 66 -6.78 5.76 -14.64
C ASP A 66 -7.97 6.15 -15.53
N SER A 67 -8.38 5.24 -16.41
CA SER A 67 -9.56 5.42 -17.27
C SER A 67 -10.85 5.42 -16.45
N ALA A 68 -11.00 4.51 -15.48
CA ALA A 68 -12.16 4.43 -14.61
C ALA A 68 -12.36 5.72 -13.79
N ILE A 69 -11.30 6.20 -13.16
CA ILE A 69 -11.34 7.44 -12.37
C ILE A 69 -11.68 8.64 -13.26
N THR A 70 -11.14 8.71 -14.48
CA THR A 70 -11.48 9.78 -15.43
C THR A 70 -12.97 9.80 -15.78
N ILE A 71 -13.58 8.62 -15.92
CA ILE A 71 -15.03 8.48 -16.15
C ILE A 71 -15.81 8.91 -14.89
N LEU A 72 -15.43 8.43 -13.71
CA LEU A 72 -16.06 8.79 -12.44
C LEU A 72 -16.01 10.31 -12.18
N LYS A 73 -14.87 10.97 -12.41
CA LYS A 73 -14.77 12.44 -12.29
C LYS A 73 -15.79 13.15 -13.18
N LYS A 74 -16.05 12.65 -14.39
CA LYS A 74 -17.05 13.26 -15.30
C LYS A 74 -18.48 13.03 -14.81
N ARG A 75 -18.78 11.85 -14.25
CA ARG A 75 -20.12 11.50 -13.75
C ARG A 75 -20.46 12.19 -12.44
N PHE A 76 -19.49 12.28 -11.52
CA PHE A 76 -19.68 12.96 -10.24
C PHE A 76 -19.83 14.48 -10.41
N LYS A 77 -19.40 15.07 -11.54
CA LYS A 77 -19.70 16.48 -11.84
C LYS A 77 -21.19 16.76 -12.05
N SER A 78 -21.99 15.76 -12.40
CA SER A 78 -23.45 15.90 -12.48
C SER A 78 -24.15 15.58 -11.16
N TRP A 79 -23.41 15.19 -10.12
CA TRP A 79 -23.94 15.10 -8.77
C TRP A 79 -23.97 16.51 -8.15
N ASP A 80 -24.40 16.63 -6.90
CA ASP A 80 -24.36 17.89 -6.16
C ASP A 80 -22.96 18.53 -6.21
N GLY A 81 -22.90 19.86 -6.16
CA GLY A 81 -21.65 20.64 -6.31
C GLY A 81 -20.59 20.34 -5.24
N PHE A 82 -20.96 19.64 -4.17
CA PHE A 82 -20.09 19.19 -3.08
C PHE A 82 -19.78 17.69 -3.11
N ALA A 83 -20.15 16.97 -4.18
CA ALA A 83 -19.89 15.54 -4.33
C ALA A 83 -18.39 15.20 -4.35
N MET A 84 -17.55 16.14 -4.81
CA MET A 84 -16.10 16.01 -4.85
C MET A 84 -15.41 17.25 -4.33
N VAL A 85 -14.27 17.04 -3.67
CA VAL A 85 -13.36 18.13 -3.31
C VAL A 85 -12.57 18.56 -4.54
N TYR A 86 -12.62 19.85 -4.90
CA TYR A 86 -11.93 20.46 -6.04
C TYR A 86 -12.14 19.76 -7.39
N ASP A 87 -13.39 19.52 -7.78
CA ASP A 87 -13.72 18.84 -9.04
C ASP A 87 -13.04 17.47 -9.22
N GLY A 88 -12.69 16.83 -8.09
CA GLY A 88 -12.00 15.55 -8.06
C GLY A 88 -10.50 15.66 -8.37
N GLU A 89 -9.85 16.81 -8.17
CA GLU A 89 -8.38 16.97 -8.28
C GLU A 89 -7.65 15.83 -7.54
N PHE A 90 -8.15 15.47 -6.36
CA PHE A 90 -7.58 14.45 -5.49
C PHE A 90 -8.31 13.11 -5.46
N LEU A 91 -9.23 12.87 -6.40
CA LEU A 91 -10.07 11.67 -6.40
C LEU A 91 -9.25 10.36 -6.52
N GLN A 92 -8.02 10.43 -7.05
CA GLN A 92 -7.17 9.25 -7.21
C GLN A 92 -6.03 9.22 -6.19
N MET A 93 -5.95 8.12 -5.45
CA MET A 93 -4.76 7.71 -4.72
C MET A 93 -4.21 6.42 -5.34
N ARG A 94 -2.91 6.39 -5.62
CA ARG A 94 -2.24 5.18 -6.10
C ARG A 94 -1.79 4.33 -4.92
N CYS A 95 -1.97 3.03 -5.01
CA CYS A 95 -1.57 2.08 -3.96
C CYS A 95 -0.05 2.11 -3.73
N ALA A 96 0.38 2.61 -2.57
CA ALA A 96 1.78 2.71 -2.18
C ALA A 96 2.44 1.34 -2.02
N ALA A 97 1.72 0.35 -1.49
CA ALA A 97 2.23 -1.03 -1.39
C ALA A 97 2.49 -1.63 -2.79
N HIS A 98 1.61 -1.37 -3.75
CA HIS A 98 1.79 -1.82 -5.13
C HIS A 98 2.96 -1.10 -5.81
N ILE A 99 3.11 0.22 -5.64
CA ILE A 99 4.30 0.94 -6.12
C ILE A 99 5.57 0.33 -5.54
N LEU A 100 5.60 0.07 -4.22
CA LEU A 100 6.75 -0.53 -3.56
C LEU A 100 7.04 -1.93 -4.11
N ASN A 101 6.00 -2.73 -4.37
CA ASN A 101 6.12 -4.04 -5.00
C ASN A 101 6.79 -3.95 -6.38
N LEU A 102 6.37 -3.00 -7.21
CA LEU A 102 6.97 -2.75 -8.52
C LEU A 102 8.43 -2.31 -8.42
N VAL A 103 8.76 -1.46 -7.45
CA VAL A 103 10.13 -0.98 -7.19
C VAL A 103 11.05 -2.15 -6.83
N VAL A 104 10.67 -2.96 -5.83
CA VAL A 104 11.50 -4.08 -5.37
C VAL A 104 11.61 -5.17 -6.44
N SER A 105 10.51 -5.46 -7.14
CA SER A 105 10.51 -6.43 -8.23
C SER A 105 11.47 -6.02 -9.35
N GLU A 106 11.53 -4.73 -9.71
CA GLU A 106 12.52 -4.23 -10.69
C GLU A 106 13.97 -4.44 -10.23
N GLY A 107 14.24 -4.28 -8.92
CA GLY A 107 15.56 -4.57 -8.34
C GLY A 107 15.96 -6.04 -8.48
N LEU A 108 14.99 -6.94 -8.30
CA LEU A 108 15.17 -8.39 -8.27
C LEU A 108 15.07 -9.10 -9.63
N LYS A 109 14.68 -8.40 -10.71
CA LYS A 109 14.63 -8.98 -12.07
C LYS A 109 15.94 -9.64 -12.46
N GLU A 110 17.05 -8.93 -12.30
CA GLU A 110 18.39 -9.51 -12.42
C GLU A 110 18.81 -10.02 -11.05
N MET A 111 18.40 -11.25 -10.77
CA MET A 111 18.62 -11.85 -9.46
C MET A 111 20.09 -12.15 -9.24
N ASN A 112 20.59 -11.81 -8.05
CA ASN A 112 21.95 -12.17 -7.69
C ASN A 112 22.10 -13.70 -7.67
N LYS A 113 23.16 -14.21 -8.33
CA LYS A 113 23.48 -15.64 -8.41
C LYS A 113 23.44 -16.33 -7.03
N SER A 114 23.86 -15.66 -5.96
CA SER A 114 23.82 -16.20 -4.60
C SER A 114 22.40 -16.50 -4.12
N ILE A 115 21.41 -15.66 -4.48
CA ILE A 115 19.99 -15.90 -4.16
C ILE A 115 19.47 -17.13 -4.91
N GLU A 116 19.86 -17.29 -6.18
CA GLU A 116 19.48 -18.47 -6.97
C GLU A 116 20.06 -19.77 -6.40
N LEU A 117 21.33 -19.77 -6.00
CA LEU A 117 21.97 -20.93 -5.37
C LEU A 117 21.24 -21.33 -4.08
N ILE A 118 20.90 -20.36 -3.24
CA ILE A 118 20.14 -20.60 -2.00
C ILE A 118 18.74 -21.14 -2.32
N ARG A 119 18.06 -20.58 -3.32
CA ARG A 119 16.77 -21.13 -3.80
C ARG A 119 16.91 -22.60 -4.19
N HIS A 120 17.96 -22.98 -4.92
CA HIS A 120 18.19 -24.37 -5.30
C HIS A 120 18.43 -25.28 -4.08
N ALA A 121 19.15 -24.81 -3.07
CA ALA A 121 19.37 -25.54 -1.82
C ALA A 121 18.06 -25.76 -1.05
N VAL A 122 17.24 -24.71 -0.92
CA VAL A 122 15.91 -24.80 -0.29
C VAL A 122 14.98 -25.72 -1.09
N LYS A 123 14.97 -25.60 -2.43
CA LYS A 123 14.19 -26.45 -3.33
C LYS A 123 14.57 -27.92 -3.17
N TYR A 124 15.86 -28.25 -3.04
CA TYR A 124 16.31 -29.62 -2.78
C TYR A 124 15.67 -30.16 -1.50
N VAL A 125 15.78 -29.43 -0.39
CA VAL A 125 15.23 -29.89 0.91
C VAL A 125 13.72 -30.10 0.83
N LYS A 126 13.01 -29.22 0.12
CA LYS A 126 11.55 -29.26 0.00
C LYS A 126 11.02 -30.24 -1.05
N SER A 127 11.88 -30.76 -1.93
CA SER A 127 11.47 -31.64 -3.03
C SER A 127 10.99 -33.03 -2.59
N SER A 128 11.33 -33.50 -1.38
CA SER A 128 10.89 -34.80 -0.86
C SER A 128 10.73 -34.81 0.66
N PRO A 129 9.74 -35.51 1.22
CA PRO A 129 9.63 -35.74 2.66
C PRO A 129 10.87 -36.40 3.28
N SER A 130 11.60 -37.26 2.56
CA SER A 130 12.82 -37.89 3.06
C SER A 130 13.95 -36.86 3.24
N ARG A 131 14.16 -35.99 2.25
CA ARG A 131 15.13 -34.89 2.29
C ARG A 131 14.80 -33.90 3.39
N LYS A 132 13.52 -33.55 3.53
CA LYS A 132 13.04 -32.70 4.65
C LYS A 132 13.33 -33.34 6.02
N ARG A 133 13.05 -34.64 6.20
CA ARG A 133 13.36 -35.34 7.46
C ARG A 133 14.86 -35.32 7.76
N ARG A 134 15.71 -35.59 6.76
CA ARG A 134 17.16 -35.56 6.92
C ARG A 134 17.68 -34.18 7.30
N PHE A 135 17.17 -33.13 6.66
CA PHE A 135 17.46 -31.75 7.03
C PHE A 135 17.09 -31.43 8.47
N ILE A 136 15.90 -31.84 8.93
CA ILE A 136 15.45 -31.64 10.32
C ILE A 136 16.39 -32.35 11.31
N MET A 137 16.75 -33.61 11.04
CA MET A 137 17.70 -34.35 11.89
C MET A 137 19.07 -33.66 11.98
N LEU A 138 19.57 -33.12 10.86
CA LEU A 138 20.83 -32.36 10.86
C LEU A 138 20.69 -31.03 11.61
N ALA A 139 19.55 -30.34 11.50
CA ALA A 139 19.27 -29.12 12.26
C ALA A 139 19.24 -29.37 13.77
N GLU A 140 18.66 -30.48 14.22
CA GLU A 140 18.67 -30.92 15.62
C GLU A 140 20.10 -31.22 16.10
N ARG A 141 20.90 -31.90 15.27
CA ARG A 141 22.30 -32.24 15.58
C ARG A 141 23.21 -31.00 15.68
N GLU A 142 22.97 -30.01 14.82
CA GLU A 142 23.64 -28.70 14.84
C GLU A 142 23.12 -27.78 15.94
N ARG A 143 22.10 -28.21 16.71
CA ARG A 143 21.46 -27.43 17.78
C ARG A 143 20.98 -26.06 17.28
N VAL A 144 20.41 -26.02 16.08
CA VAL A 144 19.82 -24.79 15.55
C VAL A 144 18.63 -24.41 16.44
N GLU A 145 18.72 -23.25 17.09
CA GLU A 145 17.69 -22.78 18.02
C GLU A 145 16.38 -22.36 17.32
N SER A 146 16.40 -22.19 16.00
CA SER A 146 15.25 -21.75 15.22
C SER A 146 14.23 -22.88 14.99
N LYS A 147 12.97 -22.60 15.32
CA LYS A 147 11.81 -23.44 14.97
C LYS A 147 11.22 -23.12 13.58
N SER A 148 11.83 -22.19 12.84
CA SER A 148 11.36 -21.76 11.52
C SER A 148 11.37 -22.92 10.53
N LEU A 149 10.38 -23.01 9.65
CA LEU A 149 10.40 -23.96 8.55
C LEU A 149 10.92 -23.28 7.29
N LEU A 150 11.71 -24.00 6.48
CA LEU A 150 12.10 -23.51 5.16
C LEU A 150 10.86 -23.30 4.28
N THR A 151 10.78 -22.11 3.70
CA THR A 151 9.79 -21.68 2.70
C THR A 151 10.47 -21.58 1.33
N LEU A 152 9.85 -22.14 0.28
CA LEU A 152 10.33 -21.91 -1.08
C LEU A 152 9.64 -20.66 -1.57
N ASP A 153 10.37 -19.79 -2.25
CA ASP A 153 9.80 -18.57 -2.79
C ASP A 153 8.93 -18.84 -4.02
N CYS A 154 8.05 -17.88 -4.29
CA CYS A 154 7.39 -17.69 -5.57
C CYS A 154 8.20 -16.62 -6.33
N PRO A 155 8.89 -16.96 -7.43
CA PRO A 155 9.79 -16.02 -8.12
C PRO A 155 9.11 -14.74 -8.62
N THR A 156 7.79 -14.75 -8.77
CA THR A 156 6.98 -13.59 -9.18
C THR A 156 6.57 -12.68 -8.00
N ARG A 157 6.90 -13.04 -6.74
CA ARG A 157 6.53 -12.30 -5.52
C ARG A 157 7.74 -12.07 -4.63
N TRP A 158 8.27 -10.85 -4.61
CA TRP A 158 9.50 -10.58 -3.85
C TRP A 158 9.39 -10.79 -2.34
N ASN A 159 8.22 -10.59 -1.72
CA ASN A 159 8.00 -10.86 -0.29
C ASN A 159 8.33 -12.32 0.04
N SER A 160 7.95 -13.26 -0.84
CA SER A 160 8.27 -14.67 -0.66
C SER A 160 9.77 -14.97 -0.80
N THR A 161 10.48 -14.25 -1.67
CA THR A 161 11.94 -14.30 -1.77
C THR A 161 12.59 -13.80 -0.48
N TYR A 162 12.11 -12.69 0.08
CA TYR A 162 12.57 -12.17 1.36
C TYR A 162 12.40 -13.21 2.49
N LEU A 163 11.22 -13.80 2.60
CA LEU A 163 10.90 -14.82 3.62
C LEU A 163 11.72 -16.10 3.44
N MET A 164 11.93 -16.55 2.20
CA MET A 164 12.82 -17.68 1.89
C MET A 164 14.23 -17.39 2.40
N LEU A 165 14.79 -16.21 2.09
CA LEU A 165 16.12 -15.82 2.55
C LEU A 165 16.17 -15.72 4.07
N GLU A 166 15.19 -15.06 4.69
CA GLU A 166 15.12 -14.88 6.15
C GLU A 166 15.08 -16.23 6.88
N SER A 167 14.35 -17.21 6.35
CA SER A 167 14.36 -18.56 6.91
C SER A 167 15.66 -19.30 6.60
N ALA A 168 16.17 -19.24 5.36
CA ALA A 168 17.32 -20.04 4.93
C ALA A 168 18.61 -19.67 5.66
N VAL A 169 18.86 -18.38 5.92
CA VAL A 169 20.06 -17.92 6.63
C VAL A 169 20.16 -18.45 8.07
N LYS A 170 19.03 -18.84 8.69
CA LYS A 170 19.01 -19.46 10.02
C LYS A 170 19.60 -20.89 10.02
N PHE A 171 19.73 -21.51 8.84
CA PHE A 171 20.15 -22.90 8.67
C PHE A 171 21.49 -23.08 7.91
N VAL A 172 22.32 -22.03 7.80
CA VAL A 172 23.61 -22.08 7.08
C VAL A 172 24.45 -23.28 7.49
N LYS A 173 24.61 -23.52 8.80
CA LYS A 173 25.39 -24.67 9.33
C LYS A 173 24.84 -26.03 8.87
N VAL A 174 23.52 -26.14 8.73
CA VAL A 174 22.86 -27.37 8.29
C VAL A 174 23.16 -27.61 6.80
N PHE A 175 23.08 -26.57 5.97
CA PHE A 175 23.43 -26.67 4.56
C PHE A 175 24.92 -27.00 4.36
N THR A 176 25.82 -26.41 5.15
CA THR A 176 27.24 -26.76 5.15
C THR A 176 27.45 -28.24 5.50
N ARG A 177 26.79 -28.73 6.55
CA ARG A 177 26.89 -30.15 6.93
C ARG A 177 26.30 -31.10 5.90
N MET A 178 25.22 -30.70 5.22
CA MET A 178 24.68 -31.47 4.10
C MET A 178 25.69 -31.58 2.95
N GLU A 179 26.40 -30.49 2.64
CA GLU A 179 27.48 -30.53 1.65
C GLU A 179 28.61 -31.49 2.06
N GLU A 180 28.88 -31.68 3.34
CA GLU A 180 29.91 -32.60 3.83
C GLU A 180 29.45 -34.07 3.89
N GLU A 181 28.25 -34.32 4.41
CA GLU A 181 27.79 -35.66 4.81
C GLU A 181 26.71 -36.28 3.88
N ASP A 182 26.07 -35.50 3.00
CA ASP A 182 24.95 -35.96 2.17
C ASP A 182 25.34 -36.13 0.69
N GLU A 183 25.61 -37.38 0.29
CA GLU A 183 25.98 -37.70 -1.09
C GLU A 183 24.88 -37.38 -2.10
N GLU A 184 23.59 -37.49 -1.74
CA GLU A 184 22.50 -37.11 -2.64
C GLU A 184 22.47 -35.59 -2.86
N TYR A 185 22.76 -34.81 -1.82
CA TYR A 185 22.88 -33.35 -1.92
C TYR A 185 24.07 -32.95 -2.80
N LYS A 186 25.24 -33.56 -2.58
CA LYS A 186 26.43 -33.36 -3.43
C LYS A 186 26.14 -33.68 -4.89
N GLN A 187 25.45 -34.79 -5.17
CA GLN A 187 25.10 -35.19 -6.53
C GLN A 187 24.11 -34.23 -7.20
N TYR A 188 23.14 -33.71 -6.46
CA TYR A 188 22.18 -32.74 -6.98
C TYR A 188 22.86 -31.48 -7.55
N PHE A 189 23.89 -30.97 -6.86
CA PHE A 189 24.70 -29.82 -7.31
C PHE A 189 25.85 -30.21 -8.27
N LYS A 190 26.02 -31.49 -8.62
CA LYS A 190 26.93 -31.90 -9.70
C LYS A 190 26.23 -31.99 -11.06
N LYS A 191 24.89 -31.88 -11.10
CA LYS A 191 24.11 -31.94 -12.34
C LYS A 191 24.38 -30.71 -13.22
N LYS A 192 24.56 -30.94 -14.53
CA LYS A 192 24.65 -29.86 -15.53
C LYS A 192 23.29 -29.23 -15.75
N VAL A 193 23.27 -27.92 -15.96
CA VAL A 193 22.03 -27.17 -16.17
C VAL A 193 22.07 -26.43 -17.49
N LYS A 194 20.99 -26.53 -18.28
CA LYS A 194 20.80 -25.76 -19.51
C LYS A 194 20.25 -24.38 -19.15
N LYS A 195 20.95 -23.31 -19.53
CA LYS A 195 20.42 -21.94 -19.48
C LYS A 195 19.67 -21.64 -20.77
N ALA A 196 18.35 -21.49 -20.70
CA ALA A 196 17.56 -21.00 -21.84
C ALA A 196 17.74 -19.48 -21.93
N THR A 197 18.23 -18.97 -23.06
CA THR A 197 18.57 -17.54 -23.24
C THR A 197 17.37 -16.59 -23.37
N SER A 198 16.16 -16.97 -22.91
CA SER A 198 15.01 -16.06 -22.88
C SER A 198 14.07 -16.21 -21.68
N ARG A 199 14.44 -17.00 -20.67
CA ARG A 199 13.79 -17.03 -19.35
C ARG A 199 14.88 -17.35 -18.32
N ASP A 200 15.05 -16.49 -17.33
CA ASP A 200 16.02 -16.61 -16.23
C ASP A 200 15.68 -17.77 -15.26
N SER A 201 15.54 -18.97 -15.80
CA SER A 201 15.27 -20.19 -15.07
C SER A 201 16.24 -21.27 -15.52
N PHE A 202 17.11 -21.67 -14.60
CA PHE A 202 17.95 -22.86 -14.67
C PHE A 202 17.06 -24.13 -14.68
N ILE A 203 17.02 -24.86 -15.81
CA ILE A 203 16.28 -26.13 -15.91
C ILE A 203 17.23 -27.28 -15.59
N LEU A 204 17.02 -27.93 -14.44
CA LEU A 204 17.69 -29.20 -14.11
C LEU A 204 17.24 -30.27 -15.10
N ILE A 205 18.17 -30.85 -15.84
CA ILE A 205 17.89 -32.02 -16.68
C ILE A 205 17.89 -33.23 -15.75
N ASP A 206 16.82 -34.04 -15.82
CA ASP A 206 16.83 -35.38 -15.24
C ASP A 206 17.23 -36.35 -16.35
N ASP A 207 18.27 -37.16 -16.14
CA ASP A 207 18.83 -38.09 -17.13
C ASP A 207 17.92 -39.32 -17.35
N ARG A 208 16.60 -39.14 -17.44
CA ARG A 208 15.65 -40.21 -17.72
C ARG A 208 14.73 -39.84 -18.86
N GLU A 209 15.25 -39.96 -20.07
CA GLU A 209 14.76 -40.86 -21.12
C GLU A 209 15.54 -40.53 -22.39
N GLY A 210 16.23 -41.54 -22.95
CA GLY A 210 16.80 -41.45 -24.28
C GLY A 210 15.68 -41.27 -25.28
N VAL A 211 15.69 -40.14 -25.98
CA VAL A 211 14.93 -39.97 -27.22
C VAL A 211 15.95 -39.72 -28.30
N ASP A 212 15.93 -40.61 -29.27
CA ASP A 212 16.86 -40.72 -30.38
C ASP A 212 17.01 -39.42 -31.17
N ASP A 213 18.21 -39.25 -31.70
CA ASP A 213 18.63 -38.21 -32.63
C ASP A 213 17.70 -38.13 -33.86
N GLU A 214 16.91 -37.06 -33.98
CA GLU A 214 16.55 -36.43 -35.25
C GLU A 214 15.71 -35.16 -35.02
N PHE A 215 16.37 -34.01 -34.84
CA PHE A 215 15.78 -32.73 -35.27
C PHE A 215 16.93 -31.77 -35.59
N ASP A 216 17.29 -31.75 -36.87
CA ASP A 216 18.29 -30.85 -37.41
C ASP A 216 17.67 -29.48 -37.72
N ASP A 217 18.47 -28.46 -37.39
CA ASP A 217 18.47 -27.08 -37.87
C ASP A 217 17.37 -26.06 -37.47
N ILE A 218 17.85 -24.84 -37.18
CA ILE A 218 17.14 -23.59 -36.80
C ILE A 218 16.92 -23.38 -35.29
N THR A 219 18.01 -23.30 -34.52
CA THR A 219 18.32 -22.20 -33.59
C THR A 219 19.63 -22.53 -32.87
N SER A 220 20.76 -22.15 -33.48
CA SER A 220 22.06 -22.11 -32.80
C SER A 220 22.09 -21.02 -31.73
N ARG A 221 21.26 -21.17 -30.69
CA ARG A 221 21.36 -20.43 -29.43
C ARG A 221 22.50 -21.07 -28.65
N ARG A 222 23.57 -20.32 -28.36
CA ARG A 222 24.70 -20.77 -27.53
C ARG A 222 24.18 -21.34 -26.19
N ILE A 223 24.16 -22.66 -26.08
CA ILE A 223 23.90 -23.37 -24.83
C ILE A 223 25.17 -23.25 -23.99
N VAL A 224 25.13 -22.49 -22.90
CA VAL A 224 26.22 -22.46 -21.91
C VAL A 224 25.93 -23.56 -20.89
N GLU A 225 26.66 -24.66 -20.96
CA GLU A 225 26.66 -25.66 -19.88
C GLU A 225 27.31 -25.03 -18.64
N SER A 226 26.60 -25.01 -17.51
CA SER A 226 27.17 -24.60 -16.23
C SER A 226 26.82 -25.63 -15.15
N THR A 227 27.78 -25.86 -14.25
CA THR A 227 27.59 -26.69 -13.06
C THR A 227 27.15 -25.78 -11.92
N ILE A 228 26.00 -26.05 -11.30
CA ILE A 228 25.51 -25.27 -10.16
C ILE A 228 26.13 -25.86 -8.89
N LEU A 229 27.10 -25.19 -8.27
CA LEU A 229 27.69 -25.63 -7.01
C LEU A 229 26.77 -25.32 -5.81
N PRO A 230 26.92 -26.01 -4.65
CA PRO A 230 26.23 -25.63 -3.43
C PRO A 230 26.55 -24.18 -3.02
N PRO A 231 25.67 -23.50 -2.26
CA PRO A 231 25.93 -22.14 -1.78
C PRO A 231 27.18 -22.07 -0.90
N SER A 232 28.15 -21.27 -1.31
CA SER A 232 29.40 -21.04 -0.59
C SER A 232 29.23 -20.06 0.58
N ALA A 233 30.26 -19.90 1.41
CA ALA A 233 30.27 -18.89 2.47
C ALA A 233 30.04 -17.46 1.94
N TYR A 234 30.54 -17.16 0.74
CA TYR A 234 30.29 -15.88 0.07
C TYR A 234 28.81 -15.70 -0.25
N ASP A 235 28.13 -16.74 -0.75
CA ASP A 235 26.71 -16.68 -1.11
C ASP A 235 25.81 -16.40 0.09
N TRP A 236 26.13 -17.02 1.24
CA TRP A 236 25.44 -16.74 2.49
C TRP A 236 25.73 -15.34 3.04
N SER A 237 26.94 -14.83 2.85
CA SER A 237 27.29 -13.44 3.21
C SER A 237 26.52 -12.44 2.35
N ALA A 238 26.50 -12.65 1.03
CA ALA A 238 25.73 -11.85 0.09
C ALA A 238 24.24 -11.85 0.44
N ALA A 239 23.67 -13.02 0.72
CA ALA A 239 22.26 -13.15 1.11
C ALA A 239 21.91 -12.38 2.39
N ASN A 240 22.82 -12.32 3.37
CA ASN A 240 22.61 -11.52 4.58
C ASN A 240 22.62 -10.00 4.27
N GLU A 241 23.48 -9.54 3.37
CA GLU A 241 23.49 -8.13 2.92
C GLU A 241 22.17 -7.78 2.19
N PHE A 242 21.73 -8.65 1.27
CA PHE A 242 20.41 -8.51 0.61
C PHE A 242 19.25 -8.54 1.61
N LEU A 243 19.29 -9.45 2.59
CA LEU A 243 18.25 -9.56 3.60
C LEU A 243 18.15 -8.28 4.44
N GLY A 244 19.29 -7.72 4.86
CA GLY A 244 19.35 -6.46 5.60
C GLY A 244 18.76 -5.30 4.82
N PHE A 245 19.06 -5.22 3.52
CA PHE A 245 18.53 -4.20 2.61
C PHE A 245 17.02 -4.36 2.35
N LEU A 246 16.58 -5.56 1.96
CA LEU A 246 15.18 -5.87 1.66
C LEU A 246 14.25 -5.76 2.88
N LYS A 247 14.80 -5.93 4.10
CA LYS A 247 14.03 -5.78 5.35
C LYS A 247 13.39 -4.41 5.50
N LEU A 248 14.05 -3.34 5.02
CA LEU A 248 13.46 -2.00 5.02
C LEU A 248 12.15 -2.00 4.23
N PHE A 249 12.19 -2.48 2.99
CA PHE A 249 11.05 -2.54 2.09
C PHE A 249 9.95 -3.45 2.65
N TYR A 250 10.32 -4.61 3.20
CA TYR A 250 9.37 -5.55 3.81
C TYR A 250 8.59 -4.88 4.94
N ASN A 251 9.29 -4.20 5.84
CA ASN A 251 8.66 -3.46 6.93
C ASN A 251 7.78 -2.31 6.43
N MET A 252 8.17 -1.61 5.35
CA MET A 252 7.34 -0.54 4.78
C MET A 252 6.08 -1.10 4.11
N THR A 253 6.16 -2.24 3.41
CA THR A 253 4.99 -2.93 2.86
C THR A 253 4.01 -3.27 3.98
N LEU A 254 4.46 -3.87 5.08
CA LEU A 254 3.61 -4.17 6.23
C LEU A 254 2.94 -2.91 6.79
N LYS A 255 3.68 -1.81 6.88
CA LYS A 255 3.15 -0.54 7.37
C LYS A 255 2.09 0.05 6.44
N PHE A 256 2.30 -0.02 5.12
CA PHE A 256 1.33 0.43 4.12
C PHE A 256 0.07 -0.45 4.07
N SER A 257 0.23 -1.75 4.30
CA SER A 257 -0.86 -2.74 4.34
C SER A 257 -1.64 -2.75 5.65
N GLY A 258 -1.26 -1.90 6.62
CA GLY A 258 -1.96 -1.74 7.88
C GLY A 258 -3.43 -1.40 7.71
N SER A 259 -4.27 -2.02 8.53
CA SER A 259 -5.73 -1.93 8.44
C SER A 259 -6.42 -1.56 9.76
N ASN A 260 -5.66 -1.54 10.85
CA ASN A 260 -6.15 -1.29 12.22
C ASN A 260 -5.70 0.09 12.75
N TYR A 261 -5.06 0.90 11.92
CA TYR A 261 -4.57 2.22 12.28
C TYR A 261 -4.47 3.10 11.03
N VAL A 262 -4.33 4.41 11.22
CA VAL A 262 -4.17 5.38 10.14
C VAL A 262 -2.84 5.19 9.43
N THR A 263 -2.87 5.00 8.12
CA THR A 263 -1.66 4.81 7.31
C THR A 263 -1.19 6.07 6.57
N SER A 264 -2.08 7.03 6.32
CA SER A 264 -1.78 8.20 5.49
C SER A 264 -0.76 9.15 6.12
N ASN A 265 -0.82 9.34 7.45
CA ASN A 265 0.06 10.26 8.17
C ASN A 265 1.53 9.83 8.19
N THR A 266 1.84 8.53 8.03
CA THR A 266 3.23 8.05 8.00
C THR A 266 3.73 7.69 6.61
N CYS A 267 2.84 7.64 5.61
CA CYS A 267 3.18 7.14 4.29
C CYS A 267 4.32 7.91 3.62
N PHE A 268 4.26 9.25 3.65
CA PHE A 268 5.31 10.09 3.09
C PHE A 268 6.67 9.90 3.81
N GLN A 269 6.65 9.68 5.12
CA GLN A 269 7.87 9.41 5.89
C GLN A 269 8.55 8.11 5.45
N HIS A 270 7.74 7.09 5.14
CA HIS A 270 8.23 5.83 4.61
C HIS A 270 8.80 5.99 3.20
N ILE A 271 8.16 6.79 2.34
CA ILE A 271 8.66 7.12 0.99
C ILE A 271 10.04 7.80 1.09
N VAL A 272 10.18 8.80 1.97
CA VAL A 272 11.47 9.47 2.23
C VAL A 272 12.53 8.47 2.68
N SER A 273 12.21 7.62 3.66
CA SER A 273 13.14 6.59 4.16
C SER A 273 13.58 5.61 3.08
N ILE A 274 12.69 5.24 2.16
CA ILE A 274 13.00 4.37 1.02
C ILE A 274 13.94 5.09 0.05
N GLN A 275 13.63 6.33 -0.31
CA GLN A 275 14.45 7.12 -1.24
C GLN A 275 15.87 7.29 -0.72
N THR A 276 16.04 7.75 0.53
CA THR A 276 17.37 7.94 1.13
C THR A 276 18.17 6.65 1.17
N SER A 277 17.53 5.51 1.48
CA SER A 277 18.19 4.20 1.45
C SER A 277 18.63 3.80 0.03
N LEU A 278 17.78 4.02 -0.97
CA LEU A 278 18.09 3.73 -2.37
C LEU A 278 19.25 4.61 -2.89
N GLU A 279 19.21 5.91 -2.62
CA GLU A 279 20.26 6.85 -3.05
C GLU A 279 21.61 6.52 -2.42
N SER A 280 21.63 6.22 -1.11
CA SER A 280 22.84 5.84 -0.40
C SER A 280 23.49 4.57 -0.98
N ASN A 281 22.69 3.53 -1.24
CA ASN A 281 23.20 2.27 -1.80
C ASN A 281 23.55 2.38 -3.30
N ALA A 282 22.81 3.18 -4.08
CA ALA A 282 23.09 3.44 -5.49
C ALA A 282 24.40 4.24 -5.71
N SER A 283 24.83 4.98 -4.69
CA SER A 283 26.08 5.75 -4.70
C SER A 283 27.30 4.92 -4.25
N SER A 284 27.07 3.77 -3.60
CA SER A 284 28.14 2.91 -3.07
C SER A 284 28.68 1.95 -4.14
N SER A 285 29.71 2.37 -4.89
CA SER A 285 30.27 1.62 -6.04
C SER A 285 30.77 0.20 -5.76
N TYR A 286 31.02 -0.15 -4.48
CA TYR A 286 31.56 -1.47 -4.09
C TYR A 286 30.52 -2.39 -3.44
N SER A 287 29.28 -1.94 -3.25
CA SER A 287 28.23 -2.79 -2.67
C SER A 287 27.65 -3.74 -3.71
N ILE A 288 27.38 -4.98 -3.31
CA ILE A 288 26.62 -5.95 -4.10
C ILE A 288 25.18 -5.47 -4.39
N LEU A 289 24.70 -4.48 -3.63
CA LEU A 289 23.40 -3.85 -3.75
C LEU A 289 23.38 -2.70 -4.77
N ASN A 290 24.53 -2.27 -5.29
CA ASN A 290 24.64 -1.03 -6.06
C ASN A 290 23.77 -1.03 -7.33
N ASP A 291 23.90 -2.05 -8.17
CA ASP A 291 23.12 -2.17 -9.41
C ASP A 291 21.63 -2.41 -9.14
N MET A 292 21.31 -3.23 -8.14
CA MET A 292 19.93 -3.42 -7.67
C MET A 292 19.32 -2.09 -7.23
N SER A 293 20.04 -1.31 -6.43
CA SER A 293 19.58 -0.03 -5.91
C SER A 293 19.39 1.00 -7.02
N ARG A 294 20.25 1.04 -8.04
CA ARG A 294 20.06 1.91 -9.21
C ARG A 294 18.80 1.55 -10.00
N ARG A 295 18.52 0.26 -10.23
CA ARG A 295 17.29 -0.17 -10.90
C ARG A 295 16.05 0.16 -10.08
N MET A 296 16.08 -0.14 -8.78
CA MET A 296 15.00 0.21 -7.85
C MET A 296 14.77 1.72 -7.82
N LEU A 297 15.82 2.53 -7.73
CA LEU A 297 15.74 4.00 -7.73
C LEU A 297 15.18 4.53 -9.06
N SER A 298 15.56 3.96 -10.20
CA SER A 298 14.99 4.31 -11.49
C SER A 298 13.47 4.04 -11.53
N LYS A 299 13.02 2.88 -11.03
CA LYS A 299 11.59 2.55 -10.94
C LYS A 299 10.88 3.45 -9.93
N PHE A 300 11.49 3.71 -8.77
CA PHE A 300 10.97 4.61 -7.74
C PHE A 300 10.71 6.00 -8.32
N ASN A 301 11.69 6.55 -9.05
CA ASN A 301 11.60 7.88 -9.64
C ASN A 301 10.49 8.03 -10.68
N LYS A 302 10.07 6.95 -11.33
CA LYS A 302 8.92 6.97 -12.26
C LYS A 302 7.61 7.31 -11.54
N TYR A 303 7.46 6.93 -10.27
CA TYR A 303 6.24 7.13 -9.48
C TYR A 303 6.35 8.29 -8.48
N TRP A 304 7.46 8.39 -7.73
CA TRP A 304 7.62 9.34 -6.63
C TRP A 304 8.74 10.38 -6.83
N GLY A 305 9.58 10.23 -7.86
CA GLY A 305 10.78 11.07 -8.01
C GLY A 305 10.53 12.49 -8.50
N ALA A 306 9.41 12.75 -9.18
CA ALA A 306 9.04 14.11 -9.57
C ALA A 306 8.06 14.68 -8.54
N ALA A 307 8.33 15.89 -8.04
CA ALA A 307 7.45 16.61 -7.10
C ALA A 307 6.01 16.77 -7.64
N GLU A 308 5.84 16.78 -8.96
CA GLU A 308 4.54 16.87 -9.62
C GLU A 308 3.75 15.56 -9.64
N LYS A 309 4.43 14.41 -9.53
CA LYS A 309 3.79 13.08 -9.57
C LYS A 309 3.33 12.60 -8.19
N MET A 310 3.97 13.08 -7.13
CA MET A 310 3.57 12.75 -5.78
C MET A 310 2.22 13.40 -5.46
N ASN A 311 1.28 12.61 -4.94
CA ASN A 311 0.00 13.15 -4.48
C ASN A 311 0.26 14.04 -3.25
N PRO A 312 0.01 15.36 -3.31
CA PRO A 312 0.34 16.27 -2.21
C PRO A 312 -0.46 15.99 -0.94
N LEU A 313 -1.57 15.26 -1.02
CA LEU A 313 -2.33 14.81 0.16
C LEU A 313 -1.49 13.94 1.11
N LEU A 314 -0.52 13.18 0.58
CA LEU A 314 0.40 12.39 1.41
C LEU A 314 1.22 13.28 2.35
N VAL A 315 1.54 14.50 1.90
CA VAL A 315 2.27 15.47 2.72
C VAL A 315 1.32 16.25 3.63
N VAL A 316 0.11 16.58 3.17
CA VAL A 316 -0.94 17.18 4.01
C VAL A 316 -1.26 16.28 5.20
N ALA A 317 -1.36 14.96 5.01
CA ALA A 317 -1.58 14.00 6.10
C ALA A 317 -0.46 14.04 7.17
N VAL A 318 0.80 14.27 6.78
CA VAL A 318 1.91 14.47 7.73
C VAL A 318 1.77 15.82 8.46
N ILE A 319 1.31 16.86 7.77
CA ILE A 319 1.12 18.18 8.39
C ILE A 319 0.02 18.11 9.46
N LEU A 320 -1.03 17.35 9.22
CA LEU A 320 -2.14 17.10 10.17
C LEU A 320 -1.73 16.17 11.33
N ASP A 321 -0.51 15.65 11.35
CA ASP A 321 0.05 15.01 12.53
C ASP A 321 0.77 16.07 13.40
N PRO A 322 0.27 16.36 14.62
CA PRO A 322 0.76 17.45 15.45
C PRO A 322 2.19 17.21 15.98
N ARG A 323 2.76 16.01 15.80
CA ARG A 323 4.16 15.70 16.12
C ARG A 323 5.13 16.18 15.05
N TYR A 324 4.66 16.39 13.82
CA TYR A 324 5.51 16.61 12.65
C TYR A 324 5.30 17.99 12.02
N LYS A 325 4.06 18.31 11.62
CA LYS A 325 3.67 19.57 10.95
C LYS A 325 4.62 19.96 9.80
N LEU A 326 4.70 21.25 9.48
CA LEU A 326 5.63 21.77 8.47
C LEU A 326 7.11 21.61 8.85
N THR A 327 7.42 21.46 10.14
CA THR A 327 8.81 21.30 10.61
C THR A 327 9.45 20.05 10.03
N TYR A 328 8.77 18.89 10.12
CA TYR A 328 9.26 17.66 9.51
C TYR A 328 9.31 17.76 7.98
N VAL A 329 8.28 18.33 7.35
CA VAL A 329 8.19 18.43 5.89
C VAL A 329 9.38 19.20 5.30
N LYS A 330 9.82 20.29 5.96
CA LYS A 330 11.00 21.05 5.56
C LYS A 330 12.29 20.22 5.59
N VAL A 331 12.47 19.42 6.63
CA VAL A 331 13.62 18.50 6.75
C VAL A 331 13.57 17.44 5.67
N ALA A 332 12.41 16.78 5.52
CA ALA A 332 12.21 15.74 4.51
C ALA A 332 12.44 16.25 3.08
N PHE A 333 12.02 17.48 2.76
CA PHE A 333 12.25 18.06 1.44
C PHE A 333 13.71 18.35 1.14
N ALA A 334 14.46 18.82 2.15
CA ALA A 334 15.90 19.00 2.02
C ALA A 334 16.61 17.67 1.71
N ASP A 335 16.14 16.56 2.29
CA ASP A 335 16.71 15.23 2.07
C ASP A 335 16.40 14.64 0.68
N ILE A 336 15.28 15.00 0.04
CA ILE A 336 14.82 14.34 -1.20
C ILE A 336 14.98 15.17 -2.49
N PHE A 337 14.94 16.51 -2.44
CA PHE A 337 15.05 17.32 -3.67
C PHE A 337 16.46 17.76 -3.97
N HIS A 338 17.35 17.80 -2.97
CA HIS A 338 18.74 18.28 -3.09
C HIS A 338 18.88 19.73 -3.62
N GLU A 339 17.78 20.40 -3.96
CA GLU A 339 17.68 21.73 -4.58
C GLU A 339 16.74 22.65 -3.78
N PRO A 340 17.23 23.75 -3.18
CA PRO A 340 16.42 24.62 -2.32
C PRO A 340 15.20 25.23 -3.01
N THR A 341 15.32 25.58 -4.29
CA THR A 341 14.24 26.18 -5.08
C THR A 341 13.04 25.25 -5.24
N GLN A 342 13.29 23.95 -5.42
CA GLN A 342 12.25 22.92 -5.50
C GLN A 342 11.59 22.71 -4.13
N CYS A 343 12.38 22.67 -3.06
CA CYS A 343 11.86 22.58 -1.68
C CYS A 343 10.87 23.71 -1.38
N GLU A 344 11.26 24.96 -1.67
CA GLU A 344 10.40 26.12 -1.44
C GLU A 344 9.15 26.10 -2.31
N ALA A 345 9.28 25.76 -3.60
CA ALA A 345 8.15 25.69 -4.51
C ALA A 345 7.13 24.65 -4.05
N MET A 346 7.57 23.47 -3.62
CA MET A 346 6.65 22.45 -3.13
C MET A 346 6.05 22.80 -1.77
N LEU A 347 6.82 23.41 -0.86
CA LEU A 347 6.31 23.89 0.42
C LEU A 347 5.21 24.93 0.22
N ARG A 348 5.39 25.87 -0.71
CA ARG A 348 4.35 26.85 -1.09
C ARG A 348 3.12 26.15 -1.66
N LYS A 349 3.31 25.18 -2.56
CA LYS A 349 2.20 24.40 -3.15
C LYS A 349 1.38 23.67 -2.08
N ILE A 350 2.03 23.00 -1.13
CA ILE A 350 1.33 22.26 -0.06
C ILE A 350 0.66 23.19 0.94
N THR A 351 1.33 24.29 1.31
CA THR A 351 0.72 25.27 2.21
C THR A 351 -0.52 25.87 1.57
N SER A 352 -0.43 26.28 0.29
CA SER A 352 -1.58 26.75 -0.48
C SER A 352 -2.69 25.70 -0.58
N LEU A 353 -2.35 24.42 -0.74
CA LEU A 353 -3.34 23.33 -0.73
C LEU A 353 -4.05 23.19 0.62
N LEU A 354 -3.33 23.29 1.74
CA LEU A 354 -3.95 23.22 3.06
C LEU A 354 -4.95 24.36 3.28
N TYR A 355 -4.57 25.59 2.90
CA TYR A 355 -5.48 26.75 2.96
C TYR A 355 -6.69 26.60 2.05
N ARG A 356 -6.47 26.11 0.83
CA ARG A 356 -7.55 25.74 -0.07
C ARG A 356 -8.51 24.78 0.63
N LEU A 357 -8.03 23.60 1.06
CA LEU A 357 -8.87 22.62 1.75
C LEU A 357 -9.64 23.25 2.92
N TYR A 358 -9.00 24.11 3.70
CA TYR A 358 -9.65 24.87 4.76
C TYR A 358 -10.83 25.72 4.24
N ASP A 359 -10.63 26.54 3.22
CA ASP A 359 -11.68 27.38 2.64
C ASP A 359 -12.85 26.55 2.08
N HIS A 360 -12.54 25.41 1.45
CA HIS A 360 -13.57 24.50 0.92
C HIS A 360 -14.45 23.93 2.04
N TYR A 361 -13.85 23.42 3.12
CA TYR A 361 -14.60 22.87 4.24
C TYR A 361 -15.35 23.96 5.00
N LEU A 362 -14.75 25.15 5.16
CA LEU A 362 -15.42 26.30 5.76
C LEU A 362 -16.70 26.67 4.98
N ALA A 363 -16.65 26.68 3.64
CA ALA A 363 -17.82 26.94 2.81
C ALA A 363 -18.93 25.88 3.01
N THR A 364 -18.56 24.60 3.15
CA THR A 364 -19.56 23.53 3.37
C THR A 364 -20.32 23.65 4.68
N ILE A 365 -19.67 24.15 5.74
CA ILE A 365 -20.32 24.38 7.05
C ILE A 365 -21.40 25.46 6.95
N HIS A 366 -21.06 26.61 6.34
CA HIS A 366 -21.99 27.75 6.22
C HIS A 366 -23.22 27.44 5.37
N VAL A 367 -23.09 26.59 4.34
CA VAL A 367 -24.23 26.14 3.53
C VAL A 367 -25.16 25.23 4.34
N GLY A 368 -24.61 24.35 5.19
CA GLY A 368 -25.39 23.49 6.08
C GLY A 368 -26.21 24.27 7.11
N GLU A 369 -25.64 25.33 7.70
CA GLU A 369 -26.33 26.19 8.66
C GLU A 369 -27.44 27.05 8.01
N SER A 370 -27.26 27.41 6.73
CA SER A 370 -28.25 28.18 5.96
C SER A 370 -29.46 27.35 5.50
N SER A 371 -29.33 26.01 5.43
CA SER A 371 -30.39 25.09 5.06
C SER A 371 -31.35 24.74 6.22
N SER A 372 -31.01 25.10 7.45
CA SER A 372 -31.86 24.98 8.63
C SER A 372 -32.61 26.29 8.90
N GLN A 373 -33.50 26.69 7.99
CA GLN A 373 -34.57 27.64 8.35
C GLN A 373 -35.73 26.87 8.98
N PRO A 374 -36.34 27.37 10.07
CA PRO A 374 -37.54 26.77 10.62
C PRO A 374 -38.67 26.94 9.62
N THR A 375 -39.26 25.84 9.16
CA THR A 375 -40.54 25.87 8.47
C THR A 375 -41.57 26.47 9.39
N SER A 376 -42.15 27.59 8.96
CA SER A 376 -43.30 28.22 9.60
C SER A 376 -44.52 27.31 9.47
N GLU A 377 -44.64 26.33 10.36
CA GLU A 377 -45.92 25.70 10.65
C GLU A 377 -46.59 26.47 11.78
N GLN A 378 -47.75 27.06 11.47
CA GLN A 378 -48.69 27.53 12.47
C GLN A 378 -49.18 26.31 13.26
N GLY A 379 -48.57 26.07 14.41
CA GLY A 379 -49.02 25.11 15.41
C GLY A 379 -48.96 25.77 16.78
N ASP A 380 -50.08 25.73 17.50
CA ASP A 380 -50.34 26.40 18.77
C ASP A 380 -49.18 26.35 19.78
N ASN A 381 -48.85 27.52 20.31
CA ASN A 381 -48.00 27.67 21.49
C ASN A 381 -48.62 26.93 22.69
N VAL A 382 -47.92 25.91 23.19
CA VAL A 382 -47.95 25.57 24.62
C VAL A 382 -46.56 25.87 25.15
N GLU A 383 -46.41 27.09 25.65
CA GLU A 383 -45.27 27.55 26.42
C GLU A 383 -45.23 26.76 27.74
N LEU A 384 -44.29 25.83 27.84
CA LEU A 384 -43.90 25.26 29.13
C LEU A 384 -42.98 26.28 29.80
N GLU A 385 -43.57 27.14 30.62
CA GLU A 385 -42.88 27.98 31.59
C GLU A 385 -42.01 27.08 32.48
N LEU A 386 -40.72 27.03 32.21
CA LEU A 386 -39.72 26.71 33.21
C LEU A 386 -39.32 28.02 33.86
N GLU A 387 -39.91 28.29 35.03
CA GLU A 387 -39.45 29.34 35.94
C GLU A 387 -37.98 29.08 36.31
N GLY A 388 -37.10 29.86 35.69
CA GLY A 388 -35.70 29.99 36.08
C GLY A 388 -35.31 31.45 35.86
N ASP A 389 -35.04 32.16 36.95
CA ASP A 389 -34.66 33.57 37.00
C ASP A 389 -33.59 33.92 35.97
N ASN A 390 -34.04 34.43 34.82
CA ASN A 390 -33.18 34.91 33.75
C ASN A 390 -32.82 36.36 34.07
N VAL A 391 -31.84 36.55 34.96
CA VAL A 391 -31.10 37.82 35.00
C VAL A 391 -30.27 37.85 33.72
N GLY A 392 -30.87 38.38 32.65
CA GLY A 392 -30.17 38.81 31.46
C GLY A 392 -29.22 39.95 31.86
N ASP A 393 -28.05 39.57 32.37
CA ASP A 393 -27.02 40.50 32.79
C ASP A 393 -26.59 41.31 31.57
N ALA A 394 -27.01 42.57 31.53
CA ALA A 394 -26.61 43.51 30.49
C ALA A 394 -25.08 43.64 30.42
N THR A 395 -24.37 43.28 31.49
CA THR A 395 -22.90 43.19 31.53
C THR A 395 -22.39 42.00 30.72
N TYR A 396 -23.07 40.85 30.76
CA TYR A 396 -22.73 39.69 29.92
C TYR A 396 -22.91 39.99 28.43
N GLN A 397 -24.00 40.66 28.06
CA GLN A 397 -24.23 41.08 26.66
C GLN A 397 -23.20 42.14 26.21
N LYS A 398 -22.82 43.07 27.09
CA LYS A 398 -21.73 44.03 26.82
C LYS A 398 -20.36 43.36 26.75
N PHE A 399 -20.12 42.34 27.57
CA PHE A 399 -18.91 41.52 27.53
C PHE A 399 -18.80 40.77 26.20
N LEU A 400 -19.88 40.16 25.71
CA LEU A 400 -19.90 39.50 24.40
C LEU A 400 -19.63 40.51 23.27
N ALA A 401 -20.33 41.65 23.27
CA ALA A 401 -20.12 42.70 22.26
C ALA A 401 -18.71 43.31 22.29
N GLN A 402 -18.12 43.44 23.47
CA GLN A 402 -16.77 43.96 23.64
C GLN A 402 -15.70 42.90 23.32
N ALA A 403 -15.92 41.64 23.68
CA ALA A 403 -15.06 40.53 23.28
C ALA A 403 -15.07 40.34 21.75
N ASP A 404 -16.22 40.50 21.10
CA ASP A 404 -16.32 40.46 19.62
C ASP A 404 -15.62 41.67 18.96
N ALA A 405 -15.69 42.86 19.58
CA ALA A 405 -14.99 44.05 19.10
C ALA A 405 -13.46 43.98 19.32
N GLU A 406 -13.00 43.39 20.42
CA GLU A 406 -11.57 43.18 20.73
C GLU A 406 -10.97 42.02 19.93
N ASN A 407 -11.75 40.99 19.58
CA ASN A 407 -11.36 39.89 18.69
C ASN A 407 -11.28 40.26 17.19
N ASN A 408 -11.54 41.52 16.84
CA ASN A 408 -11.45 42.04 15.47
C ASN A 408 -10.01 42.48 15.07
N VAL A 409 -9.02 42.19 15.93
CA VAL A 409 -7.60 42.16 15.58
C VAL A 409 -7.39 40.96 14.64
N GLU A 410 -6.85 41.20 13.43
CA GLU A 410 -6.51 40.21 12.38
C GLU A 410 -6.63 38.76 12.87
N LYS A 411 -7.81 38.16 12.67
CA LYS A 411 -8.15 36.83 13.18
C LYS A 411 -7.14 35.84 12.58
N ILE A 412 -6.15 35.43 13.37
CA ILE A 412 -5.17 34.42 12.97
C ILE A 412 -5.97 33.21 12.52
N SER A 413 -5.74 32.75 11.29
CA SER A 413 -6.48 31.61 10.75
C SER A 413 -6.27 30.37 11.64
N GLU A 414 -7.28 29.51 11.75
CA GLU A 414 -7.17 28.26 12.49
C GLU A 414 -5.96 27.42 12.00
N VAL A 415 -5.69 27.49 10.68
CA VAL A 415 -4.50 26.91 10.03
C VAL A 415 -3.21 27.47 10.62
N ASP A 416 -3.08 28.79 10.68
CA ASP A 416 -1.91 29.45 11.26
C ASP A 416 -1.73 29.11 12.74
N GLU A 417 -2.81 29.09 13.52
CA GLU A 417 -2.76 28.73 14.93
C GLU A 417 -2.25 27.30 15.12
N TYR A 418 -2.79 26.35 14.35
CA TYR A 418 -2.35 24.96 14.37
C TYR A 418 -0.86 24.83 13.97
N LEU A 419 -0.44 25.51 12.91
CA LEU A 419 0.93 25.44 12.39
C LEU A 419 1.96 26.08 13.35
N ARG A 420 1.57 27.11 14.10
CA ARG A 420 2.43 27.79 15.09
C ARG A 420 2.44 27.12 16.45
N ALA A 421 1.41 26.34 16.78
CA ALA A 421 1.36 25.61 18.04
C ALA A 421 2.55 24.65 18.17
N GLU A 422 3.03 24.46 19.41
CA GLU A 422 4.15 23.57 19.70
C GLU A 422 3.92 22.15 19.18
N LEU A 423 5.01 21.47 18.83
CA LEU A 423 4.95 20.08 18.42
C LEU A 423 4.64 19.21 19.63
N VAL A 424 3.72 18.27 19.45
CA VAL A 424 3.51 17.22 20.44
C VAL A 424 4.75 16.33 20.50
N GLY A 425 5.07 15.81 21.69
CA GLY A 425 6.27 15.01 21.93
C GLY A 425 6.41 13.83 20.95
N TYR A 426 7.35 13.95 20.01
CA TYR A 426 7.56 12.97 18.93
C TYR A 426 8.09 11.60 19.38
N ARG A 427 8.47 11.45 20.66
CA ARG A 427 9.02 10.21 21.24
C ARG A 427 7.98 9.35 21.95
N ASP A 428 6.74 9.81 22.05
CA ASP A 428 5.70 9.04 22.73
C ASP A 428 5.19 7.90 21.84
N SER A 429 5.64 6.68 22.14
CA SER A 429 5.20 5.45 21.49
C SER A 429 3.70 5.13 21.69
N LYS A 430 3.04 5.77 22.65
CA LYS A 430 1.61 5.59 22.97
C LYS A 430 0.73 6.71 22.43
N PHE A 431 1.28 7.64 21.65
CA PHE A 431 0.51 8.73 21.08
C PHE A 431 -0.56 8.21 20.11
N ASP A 432 -1.81 8.55 20.41
CA ASP A 432 -2.97 8.27 19.56
C ASP A 432 -3.38 9.54 18.81
N LEU A 433 -3.16 9.54 17.50
CA LEU A 433 -3.46 10.67 16.62
C LEU A 433 -4.96 10.99 16.57
N LEU A 434 -5.82 9.97 16.54
CA LEU A 434 -7.26 10.17 16.43
C LEU A 434 -7.83 10.68 17.75
N ALA A 435 -7.35 10.15 18.88
CA ALA A 435 -7.71 10.67 20.19
C ALA A 435 -7.27 12.13 20.38
N TRP A 436 -6.08 12.50 19.88
CA TRP A 436 -5.63 13.90 19.93
C TRP A 436 -6.57 14.82 19.15
N TRP A 437 -6.95 14.45 17.93
CA TRP A 437 -7.88 15.24 17.15
C TRP A 437 -9.29 15.27 17.76
N LYS A 438 -9.77 14.17 18.37
CA LYS A 438 -11.03 14.13 19.13
C LYS A 438 -11.07 15.20 20.22
N VAL A 439 -10.00 15.31 21.01
CA VAL A 439 -9.89 16.29 22.09
C VAL A 439 -9.76 17.72 21.57
N ASN A 440 -9.08 17.91 20.43
CA ASN A 440 -8.81 19.24 19.88
C ASN A 440 -9.83 19.70 18.82
N ALA A 441 -10.86 18.90 18.50
CA ALA A 441 -11.84 19.22 17.46
C ALA A 441 -12.61 20.51 17.73
N CYS A 442 -12.93 20.82 19.00
CA CYS A 442 -13.59 22.08 19.35
C CYS A 442 -12.69 23.31 19.13
N LYS A 443 -11.38 23.13 19.27
CA LYS A 443 -10.37 24.17 19.06
C LYS A 443 -10.11 24.37 17.56
N TYR A 444 -9.93 23.27 16.84
CA TYR A 444 -9.63 23.24 15.42
C TYR A 444 -10.83 22.70 14.64
N LYS A 445 -11.90 23.49 14.55
CA LYS A 445 -13.20 23.04 14.02
C LYS A 445 -13.11 22.57 12.58
N VAL A 446 -12.54 23.39 11.69
CA VAL A 446 -12.49 23.07 10.25
C VAL A 446 -11.38 22.07 9.95
N LEU A 447 -10.20 22.24 10.55
CA LEU A 447 -9.07 21.32 10.37
C LEU A 447 -9.39 19.93 10.90
N SER A 448 -10.20 19.79 11.95
CA SER A 448 -10.60 18.47 12.43
C SER A 448 -11.45 17.71 11.41
N LEU A 449 -12.29 18.40 10.64
CA LEU A 449 -13.04 17.78 9.53
C LEU A 449 -12.08 17.34 8.40
N ILE A 450 -11.11 18.20 8.05
CA ILE A 450 -10.08 17.85 7.06
C ILE A 450 -9.26 16.66 7.55
N ALA A 451 -8.86 16.65 8.82
CA ALA A 451 -8.13 15.54 9.43
C ALA A 451 -8.95 14.25 9.42
N ARG A 452 -10.25 14.32 9.71
CA ARG A 452 -11.15 13.16 9.67
C ARG A 452 -11.18 12.51 8.29
N ASP A 453 -11.30 13.30 7.23
CA ASP A 453 -11.38 12.77 5.86
C ASP A 453 -9.98 12.37 5.33
N MET A 454 -8.93 13.13 5.64
CA MET A 454 -7.55 12.85 5.22
C MET A 454 -6.95 11.62 5.88
N LEU A 455 -7.16 11.45 7.20
CA LEU A 455 -6.60 10.34 7.97
C LEU A 455 -7.37 9.04 7.70
N ALA A 456 -8.59 9.11 7.19
CA ALA A 456 -9.33 7.95 6.73
C ALA A 456 -8.80 7.35 5.41
N VAL A 457 -8.08 8.13 4.59
CA VAL A 457 -7.61 7.67 3.27
C VAL A 457 -6.62 6.50 3.42
N PRO A 458 -6.96 5.29 2.91
CA PRO A 458 -6.02 4.19 2.88
C PRO A 458 -4.96 4.43 1.80
N VAL A 459 -3.68 4.22 2.13
CA VAL A 459 -2.58 4.36 1.14
C VAL A 459 -2.35 3.08 0.34
N SER A 460 -3.12 2.02 0.62
CA SER A 460 -2.97 0.70 -0.01
C SER A 460 -4.32 0.01 -0.23
N THR A 461 -4.44 -0.67 -1.38
CA THR A 461 -5.55 -1.58 -1.71
C THR A 461 -5.49 -2.92 -0.97
N VAL A 462 -4.31 -3.28 -0.43
CA VAL A 462 -4.07 -4.58 0.25
C VAL A 462 -4.99 -4.79 1.42
N SER A 463 -5.35 -3.71 2.11
CA SER A 463 -6.29 -3.80 3.21
C SER A 463 -7.62 -4.45 2.74
N SER A 464 -8.09 -4.14 1.53
CA SER A 464 -9.30 -4.67 0.92
C SER A 464 -9.11 -6.08 0.35
N GLU A 465 -7.87 -6.53 0.12
CA GLU A 465 -7.56 -7.83 -0.46
C GLU A 465 -7.79 -9.01 0.50
N SER A 466 -7.88 -8.77 1.82
CA SER A 466 -8.38 -9.77 2.78
C SER A 466 -9.75 -10.34 2.40
N ALA A 467 -10.56 -9.55 1.70
CA ALA A 467 -11.85 -9.99 1.17
C ALA A 467 -11.68 -11.14 0.19
N PHE A 468 -10.61 -11.14 -0.63
CA PHE A 468 -10.31 -12.22 -1.57
C PHE A 468 -9.74 -13.47 -0.89
N SER A 469 -8.94 -13.31 0.18
CA SER A 469 -8.47 -14.46 0.98
C SER A 469 -9.60 -15.15 1.75
N THR A 470 -10.56 -14.36 2.24
CA THR A 470 -11.79 -14.88 2.85
C THR A 470 -12.72 -15.47 1.80
N GLY A 471 -12.84 -14.78 0.65
CA GLY A 471 -13.53 -15.24 -0.54
C GLY A 471 -12.98 -16.58 -1.02
N GLY A 472 -11.67 -16.78 -1.11
CA GLY A 472 -11.06 -18.05 -1.50
C GLY A 472 -11.40 -19.22 -0.57
N ARG A 473 -11.57 -18.96 0.74
CA ARG A 473 -12.08 -19.98 1.70
C ARG A 473 -13.58 -20.26 1.52
N VAL A 474 -14.36 -19.28 1.09
CA VAL A 474 -15.79 -19.40 0.79
C VAL A 474 -16.03 -19.99 -0.61
N LEU A 475 -15.10 -19.78 -1.55
CA LEU A 475 -15.18 -20.08 -2.97
C LEU A 475 -14.32 -21.28 -3.41
N ASP A 476 -13.66 -21.99 -2.49
CA ASP A 476 -12.73 -23.09 -2.79
C ASP A 476 -13.28 -24.12 -3.82
N ALA A 477 -12.38 -24.61 -4.68
CA ALA A 477 -12.64 -25.46 -5.84
C ALA A 477 -13.32 -26.80 -5.52
N PHE A 478 -13.29 -27.23 -4.26
CA PHE A 478 -13.96 -28.44 -3.80
C PHE A 478 -15.35 -28.19 -3.15
N ARG A 479 -15.83 -26.93 -3.01
CA ARG A 479 -17.09 -26.63 -2.27
C ARG A 479 -18.07 -25.58 -2.83
N SER A 480 -17.83 -24.83 -3.91
CA SER A 480 -18.71 -23.68 -4.23
C SER A 480 -19.70 -23.91 -5.39
N SER A 481 -20.96 -24.22 -5.07
CA SER A 481 -22.14 -23.96 -5.92
C SER A 481 -22.81 -22.61 -5.61
N LEU A 482 -22.07 -21.69 -4.96
CA LEU A 482 -22.61 -20.42 -4.49
C LEU A 482 -22.68 -19.42 -5.65
N SER A 483 -23.81 -18.72 -5.77
CA SER A 483 -23.92 -17.61 -6.72
C SER A 483 -23.06 -16.43 -6.25
N SER A 484 -22.61 -15.59 -7.20
CA SER A 484 -21.82 -14.38 -6.90
C SER A 484 -22.51 -13.48 -5.86
N LYS A 485 -23.83 -13.35 -5.94
CA LYS A 485 -24.64 -12.61 -4.95
C LYS A 485 -24.59 -13.21 -3.54
N MET A 486 -24.56 -14.54 -3.42
CA MET A 486 -24.46 -15.19 -2.11
C MET A 486 -23.06 -15.03 -1.51
N ALA A 487 -22.02 -15.12 -2.36
CA ALA A 487 -20.65 -14.86 -1.94
C ALA A 487 -20.49 -13.41 -1.45
N GLU A 488 -21.02 -12.44 -2.21
CA GLU A 488 -21.08 -11.03 -1.82
C GLU A 488 -21.75 -10.86 -0.46
N ALA A 489 -22.97 -11.37 -0.30
CA ALA A 489 -23.75 -11.24 0.92
C ALA A 489 -23.01 -11.81 2.15
N LEU A 490 -22.35 -12.97 2.01
CA LEU A 490 -21.59 -13.58 3.09
C LEU A 490 -20.35 -12.77 3.46
N ILE A 491 -19.56 -12.33 2.47
CA ILE A 491 -18.33 -11.55 2.70
C ILE A 491 -18.67 -10.20 3.34
N CYS A 492 -19.67 -9.49 2.79
CA CYS A 492 -20.12 -8.22 3.34
C CYS A 492 -20.70 -8.41 4.74
N ALA A 493 -21.63 -9.34 4.96
CA ALA A 493 -22.22 -9.57 6.28
C ALA A 493 -21.17 -9.91 7.34
N GLN A 494 -20.20 -10.78 7.00
CA GLN A 494 -19.09 -11.10 7.91
C GLN A 494 -18.26 -9.86 8.28
N ASN A 495 -17.95 -9.01 7.30
CA ASN A 495 -17.19 -7.79 7.54
C ASN A 495 -17.96 -6.76 8.40
N TRP A 496 -19.27 -6.61 8.16
CA TRP A 496 -20.12 -5.65 8.88
C TRP A 496 -20.51 -6.12 10.29
N LEU A 497 -20.71 -7.42 10.50
CA LEU A 497 -21.08 -7.98 11.80
C LEU A 497 -19.88 -8.23 12.73
N SER A 498 -18.65 -8.12 12.22
CA SER A 498 -17.46 -8.24 13.05
C SER A 498 -17.35 -7.04 14.01
N VAL A 499 -17.71 -7.26 15.28
CA VAL A 499 -17.68 -6.26 16.37
C VAL A 499 -16.25 -5.80 16.72
N LYS A 500 -15.24 -6.57 16.29
CA LYS A 500 -13.83 -6.17 16.36
C LYS A 500 -13.36 -5.77 14.98
N PRO A 501 -12.52 -4.71 14.83
CA PRO A 501 -11.73 -4.56 13.61
C PRO A 501 -11.08 -5.92 13.35
N PRO A 502 -11.17 -6.47 12.13
CA PRO A 502 -10.70 -7.82 11.88
C PRO A 502 -9.27 -7.92 12.38
N ASN A 503 -8.98 -8.93 13.20
CA ASN A 503 -7.64 -9.09 13.74
C ASN A 503 -6.77 -9.63 12.59
N PHE A 504 -6.25 -8.72 11.77
CA PHE A 504 -5.47 -9.01 10.57
C PHE A 504 -4.04 -9.47 10.89
N ASN A 505 -3.76 -9.92 12.12
CA ASN A 505 -2.51 -10.65 12.40
C ASN A 505 -2.45 -12.00 11.67
N ASP A 506 -3.60 -12.51 11.19
CA ASP A 506 -3.69 -13.66 10.28
C ASP A 506 -3.70 -13.24 8.78
N PHE A 507 -3.40 -11.97 8.49
CA PHE A 507 -3.10 -11.54 7.13
C PHE A 507 -1.69 -12.05 6.82
N ASP A 508 -1.62 -13.16 6.08
CA ASP A 508 -0.38 -13.59 5.43
C ASP A 508 0.02 -12.48 4.44
N CYS A 509 0.83 -11.52 4.88
CA CYS A 509 1.67 -10.74 3.97
C CYS A 509 2.49 -11.66 3.05
N ASP A 510 2.68 -12.90 3.51
CA ASP A 510 3.31 -14.04 2.84
C ASP A 510 2.51 -14.52 1.60
N ASN A 511 1.19 -14.25 1.53
CA ASN A 511 0.29 -14.57 0.42
C ASN A 511 -0.22 -13.32 -0.32
N PHE A 512 0.61 -12.28 -0.44
CA PHE A 512 0.38 -11.17 -1.38
C PHE A 512 0.25 -11.73 -2.81
N ASP A 513 -0.98 -11.94 -3.29
CA ASP A 513 -1.29 -12.60 -4.56
C ASP A 513 -1.69 -11.56 -5.62
N GLU A 514 -0.70 -10.92 -6.23
CA GLU A 514 -0.91 -10.07 -7.41
C GLU A 514 -0.83 -10.86 -8.74
N THR A 515 -0.77 -12.20 -8.70
CA THR A 515 -0.56 -13.00 -9.92
C THR A 515 -1.75 -13.05 -10.89
N GLU A 516 -2.90 -12.45 -10.56
CA GLU A 516 -4.01 -12.31 -11.52
C GLU A 516 -3.90 -11.10 -12.46
N ALA A 517 -2.90 -10.22 -12.27
CA ALA A 517 -2.64 -9.09 -13.16
C ALA A 517 -1.31 -9.25 -13.93
N ILE A 518 -1.11 -10.37 -14.62
CA ILE A 518 -0.13 -10.43 -15.71
C ILE A 518 -0.73 -9.65 -16.89
N VAL A 519 -0.47 -8.34 -16.92
CA VAL A 519 -0.55 -7.57 -18.16
C VAL A 519 0.56 -8.11 -19.05
N ILE A 520 0.15 -8.83 -20.10
CA ILE A 520 1.01 -9.08 -21.25
C ILE A 520 1.32 -7.69 -21.82
N GLU A 521 2.53 -7.17 -21.56
CA GLU A 521 3.10 -6.09 -22.37
C GLU A 521 3.21 -6.65 -23.79
N ALA A 522 2.23 -6.36 -24.62
CA ALA A 522 2.38 -6.51 -26.06
C ALA A 522 3.31 -5.38 -26.50
N ASP A 523 4.53 -5.74 -26.87
CA ASP A 523 5.45 -4.89 -27.61
C ASP A 523 4.69 -4.29 -28.81
N ALA A 524 4.37 -3.00 -28.73
CA ALA A 524 3.96 -2.24 -29.88
C ALA A 524 5.22 -2.02 -30.73
N ALA A 525 5.51 -2.99 -31.60
CA ALA A 525 6.38 -2.77 -32.73
C ALA A 525 5.75 -1.65 -33.57
N VAL A 526 6.45 -0.52 -33.64
CA VAL A 526 6.16 0.56 -34.57
C VAL A 526 6.37 0.01 -35.98
N GLY A 527 5.27 -0.40 -36.61
CA GLY A 527 5.19 -0.64 -38.05
C GLY A 527 4.95 0.70 -38.73
N ASP A 528 6.03 1.26 -39.26
CA ASP A 528 6.02 2.39 -40.17
C ASP A 528 5.59 1.87 -41.55
N GLU A 529 4.34 2.12 -41.94
CA GLU A 529 3.88 1.98 -43.33
C GLU A 529 3.11 3.23 -43.74
N SER A 530 3.87 4.27 -44.09
CA SER A 530 3.48 5.19 -45.14
C SER A 530 3.92 4.60 -46.49
N GLU A 531 2.97 4.25 -47.37
CA GLU A 531 2.93 4.67 -48.77
C GLU A 531 1.89 3.88 -49.59
N ALA A 532 1.18 4.64 -50.43
CA ALA A 532 0.20 4.30 -51.47
C ALA A 532 -1.27 4.09 -51.04
#